data_AF-A0A3C1K3D7-F1
#
_entry.id   AF-A0A3C1K3D7-F1
#
_cell.length_a   1.000
_cell.length_b   1.000
_cell.length_c   1.000
_cell.angle_alpha   90.00
_cell.angle_beta   90.00
_cell.angle_gamma   90.00
#
_symmetry.space_group_name_H-M   'P 1'
#
loop_
_entity.id
_entity.type
_entity.pdbx_description
1 polymer ?
#
loop_
_entity_poly.entity_id
_entity_poly.type
_entity_poly.pdbx_seq_one_letter_code
_entity_poly.pdbx_strand_id
1 'polypeptide(L)'
;MPIELPQEIKDRLSELNNLVKEHPQYIPVTVAAKFIGANREGLREMIFKGQCPFGIAWQKDIKGNRVFKIPTIKFYMWFTNNAGV
;
A
#
# COMPACT_ATOMS: atom_id res chain seq x y z
N MET A 1 -30.52 -4.69 -0.23
CA MET A 1 -30.37 -4.42 1.20
C MET A 1 -29.16 -3.51 1.36
N PRO A 2 -29.24 -2.38 2.09
CA PRO A 2 -28.04 -1.62 2.39
C PRO A 2 -27.15 -2.51 3.25
N ILE A 3 -25.93 -2.77 2.78
CA ILE A 3 -24.93 -3.50 3.56
C ILE A 3 -24.45 -2.53 4.63
N GLU A 4 -24.92 -2.68 5.86
CA GLU A 4 -24.37 -1.94 6.98
C GLU A 4 -22.95 -2.44 7.24
N LEU A 5 -21.96 -1.61 6.90
CA LEU A 5 -20.56 -1.93 7.19
C LEU A 5 -20.34 -1.95 8.71
N PRO A 6 -19.66 -2.98 9.24
CA PRO A 6 -19.20 -3.00 10.62
C PRO A 6 -18.37 -1.75 10.95
N GLN A 7 -18.40 -1.32 12.22
CA GLN A 7 -17.71 -0.11 12.65
C GLN A 7 -16.20 -0.20 12.39
N GLU A 8 -15.62 -1.37 12.61
CA GLU A 8 -14.20 -1.65 12.40
C GLU A 8 -13.78 -1.41 10.94
N ILE A 9 -14.65 -1.75 9.98
CA ILE A 9 -14.39 -1.51 8.56
C ILE A 9 -14.46 -0.02 8.24
N LYS A 10 -15.41 0.72 8.82
CA LYS A 10 -15.49 2.19 8.68
C LYS A 10 -14.24 2.87 9.22
N ASP A 11 -13.75 2.42 10.38
CA ASP A 11 -12.55 2.96 11.00
C ASP A 11 -11.32 2.71 10.11
N ARG A 12 -11.19 1.51 9.51
CA ARG A 12 -10.12 1.19 8.57
C ARG A 12 -10.17 2.03 7.28
N LEU A 13 -11.37 2.34 6.77
CA LEU A 13 -11.54 3.25 5.64
C LEU A 13 -11.16 4.69 6.02
N SER A 14 -11.49 5.13 7.25
CA SER A 14 -11.06 6.43 7.77
C SER A 14 -9.54 6.53 7.85
N GLU A 15 -8.88 5.49 8.37
CA GLU A 15 -7.41 5.40 8.40
C GLU A 15 -6.80 5.44 6.99
N LEU A 16 -7.40 4.76 6.01
CA LEU A 16 -6.96 4.83 4.62
C LEU A 16 -7.06 6.26 4.06
N ASN A 17 -8.16 6.96 4.34
CA ASN A 17 -8.34 8.34 3.89
C ASN A 17 -7.29 9.28 4.49
N ASN A 18 -6.94 9.09 5.77
CA ASN A 18 -5.88 9.86 6.41
C ASN A 18 -4.51 9.54 5.80
N LEU A 19 -4.24 8.27 5.51
CA LEU A 19 -3.01 7.84 4.84
C LEU A 19 -2.83 8.53 3.47
N VAL A 20 -3.91 8.64 2.68
CA VAL A 20 -3.88 9.32 1.38
C VAL A 20 -3.65 10.82 1.53
N LYS A 21 -4.22 11.47 2.56
CA LYS A 21 -4.00 12.90 2.84
C LYS A 21 -2.56 13.20 3.24
N GLU A 22 -1.96 12.35 4.09
CA GLU A 22 -0.57 12.52 4.54
C GLU A 22 0.45 12.20 3.45
N HIS A 23 0.11 11.26 2.57
CA HIS A 23 0.99 10.79 1.51
C HIS A 23 0.27 10.81 0.15
N PRO A 24 0.05 11.99 -0.45
CA PRO A 24 -0.80 12.11 -1.65
C PRO A 24 -0.19 11.49 -2.91
N GLN A 25 1.14 11.47 -3.04
CA GLN A 25 1.82 10.99 -4.24
C GLN A 25 2.45 9.60 -4.07
N TYR A 26 3.17 9.39 -2.97
CA TYR A 26 3.85 8.14 -2.66
C TYR A 26 3.75 7.82 -1.18
N ILE A 27 3.38 6.58 -0.86
CA ILE A 27 3.37 6.07 0.50
C ILE A 27 4.74 5.45 0.80
N PRO A 28 5.41 5.82 1.92
CA PRO A 28 6.64 5.14 2.33
C PRO A 28 6.38 3.65 2.62
N VAL A 29 7.32 2.78 2.24
CA VAL A 29 7.18 1.32 2.46
C VAL A 29 6.96 0.98 3.94
N THR A 30 7.59 1.72 4.85
CA THR A 30 7.39 1.59 6.30
C THR A 30 5.94 1.85 6.71
N VAL A 31 5.33 2.89 6.16
CA VAL A 31 3.96 3.31 6.47
C VAL A 31 2.96 2.33 5.87
N ALA A 32 3.14 1.94 4.60
CA ALA A 32 2.30 0.92 3.95
C ALA A 32 2.37 -0.42 4.69
N ALA A 33 3.58 -0.87 5.08
CA ALA A 33 3.78 -2.10 5.83
C ALA A 33 3.05 -2.07 7.17
N LYS A 34 3.20 -0.97 7.93
CA LYS A 34 2.48 -0.78 9.20
C LYS A 34 0.96 -0.82 8.99
N PHE A 35 0.47 -0.14 7.96
CA PHE A 35 -0.97 -0.06 7.67
C PHE A 35 -1.59 -1.43 7.32
N ILE A 36 -0.88 -2.29 6.58
CA ILE A 36 -1.36 -3.63 6.22
C ILE A 36 -0.95 -4.74 7.20
N GLY A 37 -0.23 -4.40 8.27
CA GLY A 37 0.29 -5.38 9.23
C GLY A 37 1.40 -6.29 8.69
N ALA A 38 2.18 -5.84 7.70
CA ALA A 38 3.27 -6.60 7.11
C ALA A 38 4.64 -6.24 7.70
N ASN A 39 5.58 -7.19 7.64
CA ASN A 39 6.99 -6.90 7.89
C ASN A 39 7.56 -6.02 6.75
N ARG A 40 8.30 -4.96 7.11
CA ARG A 40 8.87 -4.00 6.16
C ARG A 40 9.78 -4.65 5.11
N GLU A 41 10.71 -5.51 5.54
CA GLU A 41 11.66 -6.17 4.63
C GLU A 41 10.94 -7.18 3.74
N GLY A 42 9.98 -7.91 4.30
CA GLY A 42 9.11 -8.79 3.53
C GLY A 42 8.36 -8.05 2.42
N LEU A 43 7.81 -6.86 2.74
CA LEU A 43 7.14 -6.03 1.74
C LEU A 43 8.11 -5.51 0.67
N ARG A 44 9.33 -5.10 1.05
CA ARG A 44 10.36 -4.68 0.07
C ARG A 44 10.68 -5.83 -0.89
N GLU A 45 10.90 -7.03 -0.38
CA GLU A 45 11.20 -8.20 -1.22
C GLU A 45 10.04 -8.57 -2.14
N MET A 46 8.79 -8.51 -1.65
CA MET A 46 7.60 -8.73 -2.47
C MET A 46 7.50 -7.71 -3.62
N ILE A 47 7.78 -6.43 -3.34
CA ILE A 47 7.79 -5.37 -4.37
C ILE A 47 8.91 -5.61 -5.37
N PHE A 48 10.12 -5.95 -4.91
CA PHE A 48 11.27 -6.19 -5.78
C PHE A 48 11.09 -7.39 -6.70
N LYS A 49 10.47 -8.46 -6.21
CA LYS A 49 10.13 -9.65 -7.01
C LYS A 49 8.98 -9.40 -7.99
N GLY A 50 8.38 -8.21 -8.02
CA GLY A 50 7.24 -7.89 -8.87
C GLY A 50 5.94 -8.58 -8.45
N GLN A 51 5.87 -9.09 -7.22
CA GLN A 51 4.70 -9.80 -6.69
C GLN A 51 3.71 -8.86 -5.99
N CYS A 52 4.12 -7.63 -5.70
CA CYS A 52 3.28 -6.63 -5.04
C CYS A 52 2.41 -5.87 -6.07
N PRO A 53 1.07 -5.91 -5.96
CA PRO A 53 0.19 -5.29 -6.96
C PRO A 53 0.19 -3.76 -6.94
N PHE A 54 0.60 -3.14 -5.82
CA PHE A 54 0.57 -1.69 -5.62
C PHE A 54 1.95 -1.04 -5.58
N GLY A 55 3.02 -1.81 -5.53
CA GLY A 55 4.39 -1.32 -5.41
C GLY A 55 5.17 -1.43 -6.71
N ILE A 56 6.17 -0.58 -6.86
CA ILE A 56 7.19 -0.69 -7.90
C ILE A 56 8.57 -0.60 -7.27
N ALA A 57 9.50 -1.39 -7.78
CA ALA A 57 10.91 -1.28 -7.43
C ALA A 57 11.78 -1.41 -8.67
N TRP A 58 12.95 -0.79 -8.61
CA TRP A 58 13.96 -0.90 -9.63
C TRP A 58 15.35 -0.74 -9.01
N GLN A 59 16.35 -1.18 -9.75
CA GLN A 59 17.76 -0.95 -9.46
C GLN A 59 18.43 -0.52 -10.77
N LYS A 60 19.30 0.49 -10.71
CA LYS A 60 19.95 1.05 -11.90
C LYS A 60 20.92 0.05 -12.56
N ASP A 61 21.64 -0.69 -11.73
CA ASP A 61 22.62 -1.69 -12.13
C ASP A 61 22.70 -2.79 -11.05
N ILE A 62 23.49 -3.84 -11.29
CA ILE A 62 23.62 -5.01 -10.39
C ILE A 62 24.15 -4.63 -9.00
N LYS A 63 24.96 -3.57 -8.89
CA LYS A 63 25.52 -3.05 -7.63
C LYS A 63 24.78 -1.82 -7.11
N GLY A 64 23.72 -1.40 -7.80
CA GLY A 64 23.00 -0.17 -7.53
C GLY A 64 22.06 -0.30 -6.34
N ASN A 65 21.78 0.82 -5.69
CA ASN A 65 20.78 0.86 -4.63
C ASN A 65 19.39 0.55 -5.19
N ARG A 66 18.67 -0.35 -4.52
CA ARG A 66 17.27 -0.64 -4.82
C ARG A 66 16.40 0.52 -4.38
N VAL A 67 15.57 1.00 -5.29
CA VAL A 67 14.56 2.03 -5.03
C VAL A 67 13.19 1.36 -4.97
N PHE A 68 12.37 1.83 -4.03
CA PHE A 68 11.01 1.34 -3.83
C PHE A 68 10.08 2.55 -3.84
N LYS A 69 9.00 2.47 -4.63
CA LYS A 69 7.91 3.45 -4.59
C LYS A 69 6.57 2.73 -4.52
N ILE A 70 5.67 3.26 -3.70
CA ILE A 70 4.27 2.83 -3.65
C ILE A 70 3.44 4.04 -4.06
N PRO A 71 2.98 4.12 -5.32
CA PRO A 71 2.08 5.18 -5.75
C PRO A 71 0.79 5.12 -4.93
N THR A 72 0.43 6.23 -4.29
CA THR A 72 -0.74 6.30 -3.40
C THR A 72 -2.02 5.85 -4.10
N ILE A 73 -2.20 6.27 -5.36
CA ILE A 73 -3.34 5.88 -6.18
C ILE A 73 -3.43 4.36 -6.39
N LYS A 74 -2.30 3.69 -6.64
CA LYS A 74 -2.27 2.22 -6.83
C LYS A 74 -2.58 1.50 -5.54
N PHE A 75 -2.05 1.99 -4.42
CA PHE A 75 -2.33 1.44 -3.10
C PHE A 75 -3.80 1.59 -2.71
N TYR A 76 -4.35 2.79 -2.88
CA TYR A 76 -5.76 3.08 -2.62
C TYR A 76 -6.66 2.19 -3.47
N MET A 77 -6.46 2.16 -4.79
CA MET A 77 -7.23 1.30 -5.68
C MET A 77 -7.10 -0.17 -5.28
N TRP A 78 -5.91 -0.69 -4.99
CA TRP A 78 -5.76 -2.08 -4.55
C TRP A 78 -6.55 -2.37 -3.26
N PHE A 79 -6.50 -1.46 -2.29
CA PHE A 79 -7.16 -1.65 -1.00
C PHE A 79 -8.69 -1.60 -1.13
N THR A 80 -9.23 -0.72 -1.97
CA THR A 80 -10.67 -0.56 -2.17
C THR A 80 -11.25 -1.49 -3.23
N ASN A 81 -10.48 -1.88 -4.26
CA ASN A 81 -10.94 -2.74 -5.36
C ASN A 81 -11.10 -4.20 -4.91
N ASN A 82 -10.40 -4.62 -3.85
CA ASN A 82 -10.66 -5.88 -3.16
C ASN A 82 -11.81 -5.79 -2.13
N ALA A 83 -12.36 -4.60 -1.86
CA ALA A 83 -13.48 -4.41 -0.95
C ALA A 83 -14.85 -4.59 -1.63
N GLY A 84 -14.90 -4.82 -2.95
CA GLY A 84 -16.12 -5.21 -3.66
C GLY A 84 -17.27 -4.21 -3.53
N VAL A 85 -17.00 -2.92 -3.75
CA VAL A 85 -18.04 -1.91 -3.99
C VAL A 85 -18.21 -1.71 -5.49
#